data_AF-A0A3L7E406-F1
#
_entry.id   AF-A0A3L7E406-F1
#
_cell.length_a   1.000
_cell.length_b   1.000
_cell.length_c   1.000
_cell.angle_alpha   90.00
_cell.angle_beta   90.00
_cell.angle_gamma   90.00
#
_symmetry.space_group_name_H-M   'P 1'
#
loop_
_entity.id
_entity.type
_entity.pdbx_description
1 polymer ?
#
loop_
_entity_poly.entity_id
_entity_poly.type
_entity_poly.pdbx_seq_one_letter_code
_entity_poly.pdbx_strand_id
1 'polypeptide(L)' 'MTLTVSPLENVGAEISGFDISDPLTDEIKAELKSLWYEHAILLFRDQCVFRRT' A
#
# COMPACT_ATOMS: atom_id res chain seq x y z
N MET A 1 -6.97 -8.24 7.98
CA MET A 1 -7.59 -7.32 6.99
C MET A 1 -7.03 -7.69 5.63
N THR A 2 -7.83 -7.66 4.57
CA THR A 2 -7.38 -8.06 3.22
C THR A 2 -7.06 -6.81 2.41
N LEU A 3 -5.83 -6.69 1.93
CA LEU A 3 -5.46 -5.64 0.99
C LEU A 3 -6.15 -5.89 -0.36
N THR A 4 -6.63 -4.83 -0.99
CA THR A 4 -7.16 -4.90 -2.35
C THR A 4 -6.09 -4.44 -3.32
N VAL A 5 -5.76 -5.30 -4.30
CA VAL A 5 -4.69 -5.08 -5.27
C VAL A 5 -5.32 -4.90 -6.65
N SER A 6 -5.08 -3.75 -7.28
CA SER A 6 -5.52 -3.45 -8.64
C SER A 6 -4.30 -3.21 -9.54
N PRO A 7 -3.97 -4.12 -10.47
CA PRO A 7 -2.85 -3.91 -11.38
C PRO A 7 -3.07 -2.67 -12.26
N LEU A 8 -2.02 -1.90 -12.50
CA LEU A 8 -2.05 -0.75 -13.40
C LEU A 8 -1.75 -1.18 -14.84
N GLU A 9 -2.24 -0.42 -15.83
CA GLU A 9 -2.01 -0.73 -17.25
C GLU A 9 -0.54 -0.76 -17.65
N ASN A 10 0.31 0.01 -16.97
CA ASN A 10 1.74 0.10 -17.28
C ASN A 10 2.56 -0.75 -16.31
N VAL A 11 2.97 -0.17 -15.18
CA VAL A 11 3.81 -0.83 -14.18
C VAL A 11 3.27 -0.52 -12.79
N GLY A 12 3.33 -1.52 -11.91
CA GLY A 12 2.89 -1.40 -10.54
C GLY A 12 1.44 -1.83 -10.29
N ALA A 13 1.03 -1.70 -9.04
CA ALA A 13 -0.32 -1.98 -8.59
C ALA A 13 -0.81 -0.87 -7.64
N GLU A 14 -2.08 -0.54 -7.75
CA GLU A 14 -2.80 0.28 -6.77
C GLU A 14 -3.27 -0.59 -5.61
N ILE A 15 -2.92 -0.18 -4.40
CA ILE A 15 -3.24 -0.92 -3.17
C ILE A 15 -4.18 -0.08 -2.31
N SER A 16 -5.27 -0.69 -1.86
CA SER A 16 -6.25 -0.08 -0.95
C SER A 16 -6.65 -1.05 0.17
N GLY A 17 -7.42 -0.55 1.15
CA GLY A 17 -7.84 -1.34 2.32
C GLY A 17 -7.01 -1.12 3.58
N PHE A 18 -6.17 -0.08 3.61
CA PHE A 18 -5.46 0.36 4.81
C PHE A 18 -5.33 1.89 4.84
N ASP A 19 -5.08 2.43 6.04
CA ASP A 19 -4.75 3.84 6.27
C ASP A 19 -3.30 3.93 6.76
N ILE A 20 -2.45 4.66 6.04
CA ILE A 20 -1.05 4.87 6.39
C ILE A 20 -0.86 5.84 7.57
N SER A 21 -1.91 6.57 7.96
CA SER A 21 -1.91 7.50 9.07
C SER A 21 -1.87 6.78 10.42
N ASP A 22 -2.31 5.53 10.46
CA ASP A 22 -2.29 4.67 11.64
C ASP A 22 -1.07 3.75 11.66
N PRO A 23 -0.63 3.29 12.86
CA PRO A 23 0.42 2.28 12.96
C PRO A 23 0.05 1.00 12.22
N LEU A 24 0.85 0.65 11.21
CA LEU A 24 0.67 -0.60 10.46
C LEU A 24 1.14 -1.81 11.29
N THR A 25 0.34 -2.87 11.28
CA THR A 25 0.73 -4.17 11.84
C THR A 25 1.86 -4.80 11.03
N ASP A 26 2.62 -5.72 11.64
CA ASP A 26 3.70 -6.41 10.95
C ASP A 26 3.21 -7.32 9.81
N GLU A 27 1.98 -7.83 9.93
CA GLU A 27 1.31 -8.60 8.87
C GLU A 27 1.11 -7.75 7.61
N ILE A 28 0.54 -6.54 7.75
CA ILE A 28 0.32 -5.63 6.62
C ILE A 28 1.66 -5.21 6.00
N LYS A 29 2.69 -4.95 6.82
CA LYS A 29 4.03 -4.61 6.32
C LYS A 29 4.64 -5.75 5.50
N ALA A 30 4.47 -7.00 5.94
CA ALA A 30 4.98 -8.16 5.22
C ALA A 30 4.27 -8.33 3.87
N GLU A 31 2.95 -8.17 3.86
CA GLU A 31 2.13 -8.25 2.64
C GLU A 31 2.50 -7.15 1.64
N LEU A 32 2.63 -5.89 2.09
CA LEU A 32 3.08 -4.77 1.26
C LEU A 32 4.48 -4.99 0.69
N LYS A 33 5.41 -5.59 1.46
CA LYS A 33 6.75 -5.95 0.95
C LYS A 33 6.68 -7.01 -0.15
N SER A 34 5.84 -8.03 0.03
CA SER A 34 5.65 -9.07 -0.99
C SER A 34 5.10 -8.46 -2.28
N LEU A 35 4.08 -7.61 -2.19
CA LEU A 35 3.50 -6.90 -3.33
C LEU A 35 4.52 -5.99 -4.00
N TRP A 36 5.39 -5.36 -3.22
CA TRP A 36 6.45 -4.52 -3.78
C TRP A 36 7.48 -5.35 -4.58
N TYR A 37 7.84 -6.54 -4.12
CA TYR A 37 8.72 -7.43 -4.88
C TYR A 37 8.07 -7.93 -6.18
N GLU A 38 6.76 -8.14 -6.20
CA GLU A 38 6.03 -8.57 -7.38
C GLU A 38 5.82 -7.44 -8.41
N HIS A 39 5.39 -6.27 -7.94
CA HIS A 39 4.91 -5.19 -8.81
C HIS A 39 5.92 -4.05 -9.00
N ALA A 40 7.02 -4.03 -8.24
CA ALA A 40 8.07 -3.01 -8.18
C ALA A 40 7.63 -1.60 -7.75
N ILE A 41 6.40 -1.20 -8.06
CA ILE A 41 5.80 0.10 -7.74
C ILE A 41 4.42 -0.15 -7.12
N LEU A 42 4.17 0.48 -5.97
CA LEU A 42 2.87 0.46 -5.30
C LEU A 42 2.30 1.87 -5.26
N LEU A 43 1.05 2.02 -5.68
CA LEU A 43 0.31 3.28 -5.64
C LEU A 43 -0.72 3.23 -4.51
N PHE A 44 -0.70 4.23 -3.63
CA PHE A 44 -1.69 4.40 -2.57
C PHE A 44 -2.44 5.72 -2.79
N ARG A 45 -3.74 5.64 -3.08
CA ARG A 45 -4.59 6.83 -3.23
C ARG A 45 -5.25 7.19 -1.90
N ASP A 46 -5.73 8.43 -1.83
CA ASP A 46 -6.53 8.95 -0.72
C ASP A 46 -5.87 8.85 0.67
N GLN A 47 -4.53 8.89 0.70
CA GLN A 47 -3.76 8.86 1.95
C GLN A 47 -3.49 10.29 2.45
N CYS A 48 -3.97 10.62 3.66
CA CYS A 48 -3.73 11.91 4.30
C CYS A 48 -2.42 11.90 5.12
N VAL A 49 -1.28 11.94 4.43
CA VAL A 49 0.05 12.03 5.07
C VAL A 49 0.36 13.46 5.51
N PHE A 50 -0.22 13.91 6.63
CA PHE A 50 0.17 15.19 7.23
C PHE A 50 1.41 15.02 8.11
N ARG A 51 2.47 15.76 7.80
CA ARG A 51 3.62 15.93 8.69
C ARG A 51 3.17 16.77 9.88
N ARG A 52 2.92 16.15 11.04
CA ARG A 52 2.75 16.88 12.31
C ARG A 52 4.12 17.43 12.72
N THR A 53 4.39 18.68 12.36
CA THR A 53 5.46 19.51 12.96
C THR A 53 5.13 19.85 14.40
#